data_AF-A0A851UYF9-F1
#
_entry.id   AF-A0A851UYF9-F1
#
_cell.length_a   1.000
_cell.length_b   1.000
_cell.length_c   1.000
_cell.angle_alpha   90.00
_cell.angle_beta   90.00
_cell.angle_gamma   90.00
#
_symmetry.space_group_name_H-M   'P 1'
#
loop_
_entity.id
_entity.type
_entity.pdbx_description
1 polymer ?
#
loop_
_entity_poly.entity_id
_entity_poly.type
_entity_poly.pdbx_seq_one_letter_code
_entity_poly.pdbx_strand_id
1 'polypeptide(L)'
;MIEPIDEYCVQQLKEFEGKTLVSVTKEGLELPEDEEEKKKQEEKKTKFENLCKIMKDILEKKVEKVVVSNRLVTSPCCIVTSTYGWTANMERIMKAQALRDNSTMGYMAAKKHLEINPDHSIIETLRQKAEADKNDKSVKDLVILLYETALLSSGFSLEDPQTHANRIYRMIKLGLGIDEDDPTVDDTSAAVTEEMPPLEGDDDTSRMEEVD
;
A
#
# COMPACT_ATOMS: atom_id res chain seq x y z
N MET A 1 0.02 19.39 9.60
CA MET A 1 -0.42 18.45 10.62
C MET A 1 0.60 17.32 10.68
N ILE A 2 1.49 17.36 11.66
CA ILE A 2 2.65 16.48 11.79
C ILE A 2 2.71 15.79 13.16
N GLU A 3 1.84 16.18 14.10
CA GLU A 3 1.75 15.55 15.41
C GLU A 3 0.62 14.51 15.41
N PRO A 4 0.74 13.38 16.14
CA PRO A 4 -0.33 12.39 16.21
C PRO A 4 -1.68 12.94 16.71
N ILE A 5 -1.64 13.98 17.56
CA ILE A 5 -2.83 14.64 18.09
C ILE A 5 -3.60 15.44 17.03
N ASP A 6 -2.93 15.85 15.94
CA ASP A 6 -3.54 16.65 14.87
C ASP A 6 -4.67 15.91 14.18
N GLU A 7 -4.54 14.59 14.01
CA GLU A 7 -5.56 13.73 13.41
C GLU A 7 -6.86 13.73 14.24
N TYR A 8 -6.75 13.79 15.56
CA TYR A 8 -7.92 13.93 16.44
C TYR A 8 -8.47 15.35 16.45
N CYS A 9 -7.59 16.36 16.42
CA CYS A 9 -7.98 17.77 16.39
C CYS A 9 -8.78 18.11 15.13
N VAL A 10 -8.26 17.76 13.95
CA VAL A 10 -8.91 18.05 12.66
C VAL A 10 -10.23 17.31 12.48
N GLN A 11 -10.37 16.13 13.09
CA GLN A 11 -11.61 15.38 13.03
C GLN A 11 -12.76 16.10 13.75
N GLN A 12 -12.45 16.87 14.79
CA GLN A 12 -13.43 17.70 15.49
C GLN A 12 -13.60 19.08 14.84
N LEU A 13 -12.55 19.60 14.20
CA LEU A 13 -12.55 20.89 13.50
C LEU A 13 -13.21 20.78 12.12
N LYS A 14 -14.56 20.73 12.11
CA LYS A 14 -15.33 20.63 10.86
C LYS A 14 -15.27 21.89 10.00
N GLU A 15 -15.17 23.05 10.65
CA GLU A 15 -15.19 24.35 10.00
C GLU A 15 -14.27 25.32 10.74
N PHE A 16 -13.62 26.20 9.99
CA PHE A 16 -12.85 27.32 10.52
C PHE A 16 -13.19 28.57 9.70
N GLU A 17 -13.69 29.61 10.37
CA GLU A 17 -14.09 30.88 9.73
C GLU A 17 -15.05 30.72 8.54
N GLY A 18 -16.08 29.89 8.65
CA GLY A 18 -17.02 29.66 7.54
C GLY A 18 -16.52 28.71 6.46
N LYS A 19 -15.30 28.17 6.59
CA LYS A 19 -14.67 27.30 5.58
C LYS A 19 -14.58 25.87 6.07
N THR A 20 -15.02 24.94 5.23
CA THR A 20 -14.87 23.51 5.47
C THR A 20 -13.43 23.07 5.21
N LEU A 21 -12.96 22.11 6.00
CA LEU A 21 -11.62 21.53 5.83
C LEU A 21 -11.72 20.27 4.98
N VAL A 22 -10.82 20.16 4.00
CA VAL A 22 -10.70 18.97 3.14
C VAL A 22 -9.30 18.38 3.29
N SER A 23 -9.22 17.05 3.46
CA SER A 23 -7.94 16.35 3.44
C SER A 23 -7.60 15.93 2.02
N VAL A 24 -6.41 16.30 1.56
CA VAL A 24 -5.86 15.90 0.24
C VAL A 24 -5.58 14.40 0.15
N THR A 25 -5.59 13.66 1.26
CA THR A 25 -5.39 12.19 1.28
C THR A 25 -6.70 11.41 1.22
N LYS A 26 -7.85 12.11 1.27
CA LYS A 26 -9.18 11.52 1.13
C LYS A 26 -9.70 11.66 -0.30
N GLU A 27 -10.66 10.83 -0.65
CA GLU A 27 -11.43 10.99 -1.89
C GLU A 27 -12.25 12.30 -1.88
N GLY A 28 -12.68 12.75 -3.06
CA GLY A 28 -13.51 13.95 -3.20
C GLY A 28 -12.74 15.27 -3.10
N LEU A 29 -11.43 15.25 -3.36
CA LEU A 29 -10.66 16.49 -3.51
C LEU A 29 -11.08 17.17 -4.81
N GLU A 30 -11.77 18.30 -4.69
CA GLU A 30 -12.10 19.16 -5.81
C GLU A 30 -11.02 20.22 -5.98
N LEU A 31 -10.36 20.20 -7.12
CA LEU A 31 -9.40 21.23 -7.52
C LEU A 31 -10.08 22.18 -8.51
N PRO A 32 -9.67 23.45 -8.57
CA PRO A 32 -10.12 24.36 -9.63
C PRO A 32 -9.73 23.77 -10.99
N GLU A 33 -10.74 23.49 -11.83
CA GLU A 33 -10.55 23.00 -13.19
C GLU A 33 -11.26 23.96 -14.15
N ASP A 34 -10.60 24.32 -15.25
CA ASP A 34 -11.25 25.03 -16.34
C ASP A 34 -12.12 24.08 -17.20
N GLU A 35 -12.95 24.64 -18.10
CA GLU A 35 -13.82 23.81 -18.96
C GLU A 35 -13.03 22.91 -19.92
N GLU A 36 -11.82 23.31 -20.31
CA GLU A 36 -10.97 22.54 -21.22
C GLU A 36 -10.34 21.32 -20.51
N GLU A 37 -9.86 21.52 -19.29
CA GLU A 37 -9.32 20.52 -18.39
C GLU A 37 -10.38 19.49 -18.00
N LYS A 38 -11.61 19.94 -17.68
CA LYS A 38 -12.74 19.03 -17.43
C LYS A 38 -12.99 18.10 -18.60
N LYS A 39 -13.02 18.65 -19.82
CA LYS A 39 -13.22 17.86 -21.03
C LYS A 39 -12.08 16.88 -21.26
N LYS A 40 -10.82 17.32 -21.12
CA LYS A 40 -9.64 16.44 -21.22
C LYS A 40 -9.68 15.33 -20.16
N GLN A 41 -10.15 15.63 -18.96
CA GLN A 41 -10.25 14.67 -17.87
C GLN A 41 -11.32 13.61 -18.14
N GLU A 42 -12.45 13.98 -18.73
CA GLU A 42 -13.47 13.02 -19.20
C GLU A 42 -12.92 12.11 -20.31
N GLU A 43 -12.22 12.68 -21.29
CA GLU A 43 -11.57 11.91 -22.36
C GLU A 43 -10.54 10.91 -21.80
N LYS A 44 -9.72 11.35 -20.82
CA LYS A 44 -8.77 10.48 -20.11
C LYS A 44 -9.50 9.40 -19.31
N LYS A 45 -10.58 9.72 -18.61
CA LYS A 45 -11.39 8.73 -17.88
C LYS A 45 -11.91 7.63 -18.82
N THR A 46 -12.43 7.99 -19.98
CA THR A 46 -12.87 7.01 -20.98
C THR A 46 -11.71 6.20 -21.54
N LYS A 47 -10.58 6.85 -21.87
CA LYS A 47 -9.39 6.17 -22.42
C LYS A 47 -8.83 5.11 -21.45
N PHE A 48 -8.82 5.40 -20.15
CA PHE A 48 -8.25 4.52 -19.12
C PHE A 48 -9.28 3.65 -18.40
N GLU A 49 -10.56 3.71 -18.77
CA GLU A 49 -11.65 2.96 -18.10
C GLU A 49 -11.37 1.45 -18.09
N ASN A 50 -10.91 0.91 -19.23
CA ASN A 50 -10.59 -0.51 -19.35
C ASN A 50 -9.40 -0.91 -18.45
N LEU A 51 -8.35 -0.08 -18.38
CA LEU A 51 -7.23 -0.32 -17.47
C LEU A 51 -7.69 -0.30 -16.01
N CYS A 52 -8.53 0.66 -15.62
CA CYS A 52 -9.08 0.72 -14.26
C CYS A 52 -9.85 -0.55 -13.89
N LYS A 53 -10.63 -1.10 -14.81
CA LYS A 53 -11.35 -2.39 -14.61
C LYS A 53 -10.36 -3.54 -14.43
N ILE A 54 -9.38 -3.67 -15.32
CA ILE A 54 -8.34 -4.72 -15.23
C ILE A 54 -7.57 -4.62 -13.91
N MET A 55 -7.16 -3.42 -13.50
CA MET A 55 -6.49 -3.21 -12.22
C MET A 55 -7.40 -3.55 -11.03
N LYS A 56 -8.68 -3.21 -11.10
CA LYS A 56 -9.65 -3.56 -10.05
C LYS A 56 -9.87 -5.07 -9.93
N ASP A 57 -9.85 -5.78 -11.05
CA ASP A 57 -9.97 -7.24 -11.10
C ASP A 57 -8.69 -7.91 -10.57
N ILE A 58 -7.51 -7.41 -10.89
CA ILE A 58 -6.23 -7.93 -10.37
C ILE A 58 -6.10 -7.70 -8.86
N LEU A 59 -6.52 -6.52 -8.40
CA LEU A 59 -6.39 -6.14 -6.99
C LEU A 59 -7.55 -6.64 -6.13
N GLU A 60 -8.61 -7.17 -6.74
CA GLU A 60 -9.79 -7.77 -6.09
C GLU A 60 -10.22 -7.05 -4.81
N LYS A 61 -9.96 -7.63 -3.64
CA LYS A 61 -10.37 -7.13 -2.31
C LYS A 61 -9.40 -6.11 -1.71
N LYS A 62 -8.24 -5.86 -2.33
CA LYS A 62 -7.22 -4.92 -1.84
C LYS A 62 -7.66 -3.47 -2.02
N VAL A 63 -8.43 -3.17 -3.06
CA VAL A 63 -8.97 -1.83 -3.34
C VAL A 63 -10.45 -1.88 -3.64
N GLU A 64 -11.18 -0.87 -3.20
CA GLU A 64 -12.61 -0.73 -3.46
C GLU A 64 -12.88 -0.24 -4.89
N LYS A 65 -12.09 0.72 -5.37
CA LYS A 65 -12.18 1.26 -6.75
C LYS A 65 -10.82 1.70 -7.26
N VAL A 66 -10.68 1.68 -8.58
CA VAL A 66 -9.55 2.26 -9.31
C VAL A 66 -10.11 3.39 -10.20
N VAL A 67 -9.56 4.59 -10.08
CA VAL A 67 -10.06 5.78 -10.80
C VAL A 67 -8.91 6.63 -11.34
N VAL A 68 -9.18 7.37 -12.41
CA VAL A 68 -8.24 8.37 -12.94
C VAL A 68 -8.25 9.60 -12.06
N SER A 69 -7.06 10.08 -11.72
CA SER A 69 -6.86 11.23 -10.86
C SER A 69 -6.31 12.44 -11.61
N ASN A 70 -6.70 13.62 -11.16
CA ASN A 70 -6.18 14.93 -11.56
C ASN A 70 -5.22 15.53 -10.52
N ARG A 71 -5.12 14.93 -9.31
CA ARG A 71 -4.28 15.46 -8.22
C ARG A 71 -2.81 15.06 -8.35
N LEU A 72 -2.52 14.06 -9.18
CA LEU A 72 -1.20 13.49 -9.36
C LEU A 72 -0.45 14.21 -10.48
N VAL A 73 0.81 14.58 -10.21
CA VAL A 73 1.68 15.24 -11.18
C VAL A 73 2.78 14.29 -11.62
N THR A 74 3.69 13.92 -10.71
CA THR A 74 4.89 13.11 -11.03
C THR A 74 4.72 11.64 -10.68
N SER A 75 3.81 11.30 -9.77
CA SER A 75 3.62 9.91 -9.33
C SER A 75 2.70 9.16 -10.30
N PRO A 76 2.95 7.86 -10.57
CA PRO A 76 2.11 7.05 -11.45
C PRO A 76 0.76 6.72 -10.83
N CYS A 77 0.72 6.51 -9.51
CA CYS A 77 -0.51 6.24 -8.78
C CYS A 77 -0.35 6.58 -7.29
N CYS A 78 -1.47 6.68 -6.57
CA CYS A 78 -1.50 6.82 -5.12
C CYS A 78 -2.71 6.07 -4.53
N ILE A 79 -2.65 5.81 -3.24
CA ILE A 79 -3.79 5.30 -2.47
C ILE A 79 -4.45 6.44 -1.71
N VAL A 80 -5.74 6.61 -1.92
CA VAL A 80 -6.57 7.52 -1.13
C VAL A 80 -7.56 6.72 -0.29
N THR A 81 -7.94 7.27 0.85
CA THR A 81 -8.99 6.70 1.70
C THR A 81 -10.35 7.26 1.32
N SER A 82 -11.41 6.50 1.59
CA SER A 82 -12.77 7.04 1.52
C SER A 82 -12.94 8.28 2.44
N THR A 83 -13.95 9.11 2.15
CA THR A 83 -14.26 10.31 2.92
C THR A 83 -14.52 9.97 4.39
N TYR A 84 -15.16 8.81 4.61
CA TYR A 84 -15.46 8.27 5.92
C TYR A 84 -14.46 7.17 6.30
N GLY A 85 -13.98 7.23 7.54
CA GLY A 85 -12.95 6.32 8.05
C GLY A 85 -11.61 7.01 8.29
N TRP A 86 -10.64 6.21 8.74
CA TRP A 86 -9.30 6.70 9.05
C TRP A 86 -8.49 7.00 7.80
N THR A 87 -7.66 8.03 7.90
CA THR A 87 -6.55 8.30 6.98
C THR A 87 -5.45 7.25 7.19
N ALA A 88 -4.49 7.17 6.27
CA ALA A 88 -3.30 6.31 6.43
C ALA A 88 -2.54 6.62 7.74
N ASN A 89 -2.40 7.90 8.06
CA ASN A 89 -1.72 8.35 9.27
C ASN A 89 -2.51 8.00 10.54
N MET A 90 -3.84 8.21 10.54
CA MET A 90 -4.70 7.77 11.64
C MET A 90 -4.65 6.25 11.81
N GLU A 91 -4.70 5.46 10.73
CA GLU A 91 -4.57 4.00 10.78
C GLU A 91 -3.26 3.57 11.46
N ARG A 92 -2.15 4.23 11.13
CA ARG A 92 -0.85 3.98 11.74
C ARG A 92 -0.82 4.32 13.24
N ILE A 93 -1.29 5.50 13.62
CA ILE A 93 -1.37 5.93 15.03
C ILE A 93 -2.20 4.92 15.83
N MET A 94 -3.34 4.54 15.28
CA MET A 94 -4.28 3.62 15.87
C MET A 94 -3.73 2.20 16.04
N LYS A 95 -2.98 1.69 15.06
CA LYS A 95 -2.31 0.38 15.16
C LYS A 95 -1.15 0.38 16.18
N ALA A 96 -0.54 1.54 16.42
CA ALA A 96 0.55 1.68 17.40
C ALA A 96 0.05 1.78 18.85
N GLN A 97 -1.25 1.95 19.09
CA GLN A 97 -1.82 2.06 20.44
C GLN A 97 -1.97 0.68 21.09
N ALA A 98 -1.13 0.37 22.08
CA ALA A 98 -1.06 -0.93 22.74
C ALA A 98 -2.32 -1.35 23.52
N LEU A 99 -3.10 -0.39 24.04
CA LEU A 99 -4.28 -0.65 24.86
C LEU A 99 -5.59 -0.68 24.07
N ARG A 100 -5.51 -0.66 22.73
CA ARG A 100 -6.68 -0.55 21.89
C ARG A 100 -7.31 -1.92 21.61
N ASP A 101 -8.63 -1.97 21.67
CA ASP A 101 -9.39 -3.14 21.23
C ASP A 101 -9.35 -3.30 19.70
N ASN A 102 -8.80 -4.42 19.23
CA ASN A 102 -8.71 -4.80 17.82
C ASN A 102 -10.07 -4.98 17.14
N SER A 103 -11.15 -5.18 17.90
CA SER A 103 -12.51 -5.30 17.35
C SER A 103 -12.98 -4.03 16.61
N THR A 104 -12.45 -2.87 16.98
CA THR A 104 -12.80 -1.56 16.41
C THR A 104 -12.08 -1.25 15.09
N MET A 105 -11.14 -2.09 14.64
CA MET A 105 -10.47 -1.90 13.34
C MET A 105 -11.37 -2.23 12.15
N GLY A 106 -12.23 -3.24 12.25
CA GLY A 106 -13.03 -3.71 11.10
C GLY A 106 -14.02 -2.67 10.56
N TYR A 107 -14.58 -1.82 11.42
CA TYR A 107 -15.56 -0.79 11.03
C TYR A 107 -14.92 0.53 10.60
N MET A 108 -13.67 0.77 11.00
CA MET A 108 -12.99 2.05 10.81
C MET A 108 -11.83 1.99 9.82
N ALA A 109 -11.42 0.78 9.42
CA ALA A 109 -10.51 0.56 8.30
C ALA A 109 -11.17 1.11 7.03
N ALA A 110 -10.70 2.29 6.61
CA ALA A 110 -11.24 2.94 5.44
C ALA A 110 -10.97 2.09 4.20
N LYS A 111 -11.99 2.02 3.35
CA LYS A 111 -11.84 1.48 1.99
C LYS A 111 -10.79 2.29 1.25
N LYS A 112 -9.85 1.58 0.64
CA LYS A 112 -8.75 2.15 -0.13
C LYS A 112 -9.16 2.29 -1.59
N HIS A 113 -8.78 3.39 -2.21
CA HIS A 113 -9.00 3.63 -3.64
C HIS A 113 -7.66 3.88 -4.30
N LEU A 114 -7.42 3.24 -5.44
CA LEU A 114 -6.24 3.46 -6.24
C LEU A 114 -6.54 4.56 -7.26
N GLU A 115 -5.82 5.67 -7.13
CA GLU A 115 -5.88 6.77 -8.07
C GLU A 115 -4.69 6.66 -9.03
N ILE A 116 -4.95 6.66 -10.35
CA ILE A 116 -3.91 6.55 -11.38
C ILE A 116 -3.69 7.88 -12.10
N ASN A 117 -2.45 8.14 -12.47
CA ASN A 117 -2.05 9.31 -13.25
C ASN A 117 -2.03 8.96 -14.75
N PRO A 118 -2.97 9.50 -15.55
CA PRO A 118 -3.08 9.19 -16.97
C PRO A 118 -1.91 9.75 -17.80
N ASP A 119 -1.18 10.75 -17.29
CA ASP A 119 -0.07 11.40 -18.00
C ASP A 119 1.28 10.72 -17.73
N HIS A 120 1.30 9.74 -16.81
CA HIS A 120 2.52 9.02 -16.47
C HIS A 120 2.83 7.92 -17.49
N SER A 121 4.08 7.87 -17.98
CA SER A 121 4.54 6.92 -19.01
C SER A 121 4.30 5.45 -18.64
N ILE A 122 4.52 5.09 -17.37
CA ILE A 122 4.22 3.74 -16.83
C ILE A 122 2.73 3.39 -17.02
N ILE A 123 1.81 4.31 -16.70
CA ILE A 123 0.37 4.04 -16.78
C ILE A 123 -0.10 3.92 -18.22
N GLU A 124 0.42 4.76 -19.13
CA GLU A 124 0.14 4.64 -20.57
C GLU A 124 0.68 3.31 -21.14
N THR A 125 1.90 2.92 -20.77
CA THR A 125 2.48 1.63 -21.20
C THR A 125 1.69 0.45 -20.66
N LEU A 126 1.27 0.53 -19.40
CA LEU A 126 0.45 -0.50 -18.75
C LEU A 126 -0.91 -0.64 -19.45
N ARG A 127 -1.54 0.47 -19.87
CA ARG A 127 -2.77 0.46 -20.66
C ARG A 127 -2.57 -0.29 -21.98
N GLN A 128 -1.52 0.03 -22.74
CA GLN A 128 -1.23 -0.60 -24.02
C GLN A 128 -0.98 -2.10 -23.88
N LYS A 129 -0.21 -2.51 -22.86
CA LYS A 129 0.03 -3.93 -22.58
C LYS A 129 -1.25 -4.67 -22.16
N ALA A 130 -2.06 -4.07 -21.30
CA ALA A 130 -3.31 -4.65 -20.84
C ALA A 130 -4.36 -4.78 -21.97
N GLU A 131 -4.32 -3.90 -22.97
CA GLU A 131 -5.14 -4.00 -24.19
C GLU A 131 -4.67 -5.10 -25.14
N ALA A 132 -3.36 -5.32 -25.23
CA ALA A 132 -2.80 -6.39 -26.06
C ALA A 132 -3.06 -7.78 -25.44
N ASP A 133 -2.81 -7.94 -24.13
CA ASP A 133 -3.09 -9.17 -23.40
C ASP A 133 -3.46 -8.87 -21.93
N LYS A 134 -4.76 -9.01 -21.63
CA LYS A 134 -5.30 -8.84 -20.27
C LYS A 134 -4.84 -9.91 -19.27
N ASN A 135 -4.34 -11.05 -19.75
CA ASN A 135 -3.95 -12.19 -18.93
C ASN A 135 -2.44 -12.33 -18.79
N ASP A 136 -1.66 -11.40 -19.34
CA ASP A 136 -0.21 -11.38 -19.20
C ASP A 136 0.18 -11.35 -17.71
N LYS A 137 0.90 -12.39 -17.28
CA LYS A 137 1.41 -12.53 -15.92
C LYS A 137 2.27 -11.32 -15.53
N SER A 138 3.01 -10.76 -16.47
CA SER A 138 3.86 -9.58 -16.24
C SER A 138 3.03 -8.33 -15.92
N VAL A 139 1.87 -8.15 -16.58
CA VAL A 139 0.94 -7.04 -16.29
C VAL A 139 0.36 -7.19 -14.89
N LYS A 140 -0.04 -8.41 -14.50
CA LYS A 140 -0.55 -8.68 -13.15
C LYS A 140 0.49 -8.39 -12.07
N ASP A 141 1.71 -8.88 -12.26
CA ASP A 141 2.81 -8.65 -11.32
C ASP A 141 3.17 -7.15 -11.21
N LEU A 142 3.19 -6.43 -12.33
CA LEU A 142 3.43 -4.98 -12.34
C LEU A 142 2.32 -4.18 -11.65
N VAL A 143 1.04 -4.55 -11.84
CA VAL A 143 -0.09 -3.90 -11.17
C VAL A 143 0.00 -4.08 -9.66
N ILE A 144 0.31 -5.30 -9.20
CA ILE A 144 0.45 -5.58 -7.76
C ILE A 144 1.64 -4.80 -7.18
N LEU A 145 2.78 -4.76 -7.88
CA LEU A 145 3.94 -4.00 -7.45
C LEU A 145 3.62 -2.50 -7.36
N LEU A 146 3.00 -1.93 -8.41
CA LEU A 146 2.56 -0.53 -8.41
C LEU A 146 1.63 -0.22 -7.24
N TYR A 147 0.69 -1.12 -6.94
CA TYR A 147 -0.22 -0.98 -5.81
C TYR A 147 0.52 -0.98 -4.48
N GLU A 148 1.42 -1.93 -4.23
CA GLU A 148 2.16 -2.01 -2.96
C GLU A 148 3.12 -0.85 -2.77
N THR A 149 3.79 -0.41 -3.83
CA THR A 149 4.63 0.80 -3.82
C THR A 149 3.78 2.05 -3.55
N ALA A 150 2.61 2.17 -4.18
CA ALA A 150 1.67 3.25 -3.90
C ALA A 150 1.20 3.21 -2.45
N LEU A 151 0.87 2.02 -1.92
CA LEU A 151 0.44 1.81 -0.54
C LEU A 151 1.48 2.34 0.46
N LEU A 152 2.75 1.98 0.25
CA LEU A 152 3.87 2.45 1.07
C LEU A 152 4.06 3.96 0.96
N SER A 153 4.12 4.50 -0.27
CA SER A 153 4.31 5.94 -0.50
C SER A 153 3.16 6.81 0.01
N SER A 154 1.95 6.26 0.06
CA SER A 154 0.76 6.90 0.64
C SER A 154 0.67 6.76 2.16
N GLY A 155 1.68 6.14 2.80
CA GLY A 155 1.82 6.10 4.26
C GLY A 155 1.07 4.95 4.95
N PHE A 156 0.58 3.96 4.20
CA PHE A 156 -0.02 2.76 4.78
C PHE A 156 1.04 1.69 5.06
N SER A 157 0.69 0.75 5.94
CA SER A 157 1.51 -0.44 6.19
C SER A 157 1.27 -1.51 5.13
N LEU A 158 2.34 -2.17 4.71
CA LEU A 158 2.25 -3.40 3.91
C LEU A 158 1.74 -4.55 4.78
N GLU A 159 0.87 -5.39 4.21
CA GLU A 159 0.37 -6.59 4.90
C GLU A 159 1.45 -7.67 5.03
N ASP A 160 2.22 -7.87 3.95
CA ASP A 160 3.33 -8.82 3.89
C ASP A 160 4.55 -8.18 3.20
N PRO A 161 5.47 -7.61 3.98
CA PRO A 161 6.71 -7.03 3.45
C PRO A 161 7.60 -8.05 2.74
N GLN A 162 7.57 -9.33 3.13
CA GLN A 162 8.42 -10.37 2.52
C GLN A 162 7.95 -10.67 1.10
N THR A 163 6.63 -10.82 0.90
CA THR A 163 6.06 -11.00 -0.44
C THR A 163 6.35 -9.80 -1.35
N HIS A 164 6.27 -8.57 -0.81
CA HIS A 164 6.64 -7.37 -1.56
C HIS A 164 8.13 -7.38 -1.98
N ALA A 165 9.03 -7.70 -1.04
CA ALA A 165 10.47 -7.79 -1.31
C ALA A 165 10.78 -8.86 -2.37
N ASN A 166 10.18 -10.05 -2.27
CA ASN A 166 10.35 -11.12 -3.25
C ASN A 166 9.93 -10.69 -4.67
N ARG A 167 8.86 -9.89 -4.79
CA ARG A 167 8.42 -9.33 -6.08
C ARG A 167 9.41 -8.31 -6.63
N ILE A 168 9.99 -7.47 -5.78
CA ILE A 168 11.07 -6.54 -6.17
C ILE A 168 12.28 -7.34 -6.66
N TYR A 169 12.71 -8.38 -5.93
CA TYR A 169 13.84 -9.22 -6.32
C TYR A 169 13.60 -9.90 -7.68
N ARG A 170 12.38 -10.39 -7.94
CA ARG A 170 12.00 -10.91 -9.27
C ARG A 170 12.16 -9.85 -10.37
N MET A 171 11.71 -8.62 -10.13
CA MET A 171 11.86 -7.53 -11.11
C MET A 171 13.32 -7.14 -11.35
N ILE A 172 14.16 -7.18 -10.30
CA ILE A 172 15.59 -6.94 -10.41
C ILE A 172 16.24 -8.07 -11.22
N LYS A 173 15.91 -9.34 -10.96
CA LYS A 173 16.39 -10.49 -11.74
C LYS A 173 16.04 -10.32 -13.23
N LEU A 174 14.79 -10.01 -13.55
CA LEU A 174 14.35 -9.74 -14.92
C LEU A 174 15.10 -8.57 -15.57
N GLY A 175 15.31 -7.48 -14.82
CA GLY A 175 16.06 -6.31 -15.31
C GLY A 175 17.55 -6.59 -15.57
N LEU A 176 18.13 -7.55 -14.85
CA LEU A 176 19.51 -8.01 -15.02
C LEU A 176 19.65 -9.20 -16.01
N GLY A 177 18.52 -9.74 -16.50
CA GLY A 177 18.53 -10.92 -17.38
C GLY A 177 18.88 -12.23 -16.68
N ILE A 178 18.63 -12.32 -15.37
CA ILE A 178 18.81 -13.55 -14.57
C ILE A 178 17.51 -14.36 -14.67
N ASP A 179 17.60 -15.61 -15.15
CA ASP A 179 16.43 -16.50 -15.28
C ASP A 179 15.79 -16.82 -13.91
N GLU A 180 14.47 -17.01 -13.89
CA GLU A 180 13.73 -17.31 -12.65
C GLU A 180 14.14 -18.65 -12.01
N ASP A 181 14.80 -19.53 -12.78
CA ASP A 181 15.26 -20.87 -12.39
C ASP A 181 16.73 -20.92 -11.92
N ASP A 182 17.26 -19.82 -11.37
CA ASP A 182 18.55 -19.83 -10.68
C ASP A 182 18.38 -20.54 -9.30
N PRO A 183 18.98 -21.73 -9.07
CA PRO A 183 18.70 -22.57 -7.91
C PRO A 183 19.22 -22.02 -6.57
N THR A 184 19.75 -20.80 -6.53
CA THR A 184 20.49 -20.28 -5.38
C THR A 184 19.62 -19.75 -4.23
N VAL A 185 18.31 -20.03 -4.20
CA VAL A 185 17.40 -19.47 -3.17
C VAL A 185 16.54 -20.48 -2.42
N ASP A 186 16.71 -21.80 -2.64
CA ASP A 186 15.93 -22.81 -1.91
C ASP A 186 16.71 -23.56 -0.80
N ASP A 187 17.94 -23.12 -0.46
CA ASP A 187 18.80 -23.87 0.48
C ASP A 187 19.42 -23.03 1.61
N THR A 188 18.71 -22.02 2.11
CA THR A 188 19.14 -21.29 3.32
C THR A 188 18.11 -21.24 4.44
N SER A 189 16.94 -21.86 4.29
CA SER A 189 15.97 -22.01 5.38
C SER A 189 16.12 -23.31 6.19
N ALA A 190 16.99 -24.24 5.77
CA ALA A 190 17.19 -25.52 6.43
C ALA A 190 18.50 -25.66 7.25
N ALA A 191 19.39 -24.66 7.22
CA ALA A 191 20.75 -24.81 7.79
C ALA A 191 20.98 -24.16 9.17
N VAL A 192 19.95 -23.72 9.89
CA VAL A 192 20.13 -23.07 11.21
C VAL A 192 19.80 -23.98 12.40
N THR A 193 19.57 -25.28 12.19
CA THR A 193 19.19 -26.21 13.27
C THR A 193 20.28 -27.19 13.74
N GLU A 194 21.48 -27.20 13.17
CA GLU A 194 22.55 -28.08 13.66
C GLU A 194 23.91 -27.38 13.72
N GLU A 195 24.15 -26.64 14.80
CA GLU A 195 25.44 -26.59 15.52
C GLU A 195 25.31 -25.65 16.74
N MET A 196 24.63 -26.12 17.78
CA MET A 196 24.94 -25.65 19.14
C MET A 196 25.93 -26.66 19.75
N PRO A 197 27.17 -26.27 20.07
CA PRO A 197 28.09 -27.17 20.75
C PRO A 197 27.54 -27.51 22.14
N PRO A 198 27.73 -28.76 22.64
CA PRO A 198 27.23 -29.15 23.94
C PRO A 198 27.96 -28.36 25.03
N LEU A 199 27.18 -27.69 25.89
CA LEU A 199 27.69 -27.08 27.12
C LEU A 199 27.99 -28.20 28.12
N GLU A 200 29.25 -28.59 28.25
CA GLU A 200 29.75 -29.34 29.40
C GLU A 200 30.03 -28.38 30.57
N GLY A 201 29.46 -28.70 31.74
CA GLY A 201 29.94 -28.25 33.04
C GLY A 201 29.17 -27.09 33.69
N ASP A 202 28.26 -27.42 34.61
CA ASP A 202 28.47 -27.09 36.03
C ASP A 202 27.42 -27.80 36.90
N ASP A 203 27.91 -28.80 37.66
CA ASP A 203 27.34 -29.19 38.95
C ASP A 203 27.50 -27.99 39.89
N ASP A 204 26.41 -27.27 40.24
CA ASP A 204 26.36 -26.64 41.55
C ASP A 204 24.92 -26.38 42.06
N THR A 205 24.50 -27.30 42.94
CA THR A 205 23.80 -27.07 44.20
C THR A 205 22.63 -26.07 44.25
N SER A 206 21.43 -26.53 43.89
CA SER A 206 20.16 -25.95 44.37
C SER A 206 19.88 -26.36 45.83
N ARG A 207 20.55 -25.67 46.77
CA ARG A 207 20.19 -25.69 48.20
C ARG A 207 19.06 -24.68 48.44
N MET A 208 17.83 -25.18 48.54
CA MET A 208 16.70 -24.44 49.14
C MET A 208 17.07 -24.06 50.57
N GLU A 209 17.02 -22.77 50.89
CA GLU A 209 17.00 -22.29 52.27
C GLU A 209 15.72 -21.45 52.45
N GLU A 210 14.82 -21.98 53.29
CA GLU A 210 13.66 -21.28 53.83
C GLU A 210 14.13 -20.07 54.65
N VAL A 211 13.38 -18.97 54.59
CA VAL A 211 13.53 -17.84 55.51
C VAL A 211 12.18 -17.59 56.18
N ASP A 212 12.25 -17.57 57.52
CA ASP A 212 11.20 -17.45 58.54
C ASP A 212 10.10 -16.40 58.29
#